data_AF-A0A955LTJ9-F1
#
_entry.id   AF-A0A955LTJ9-F1
#
_cell.length_a   1.000
_cell.length_b   1.000
_cell.length_c   1.000
_cell.angle_alpha   90.00
_cell.angle_beta   90.00
_cell.angle_gamma   90.00
#
_symmetry.space_group_name_H-M   'P 1'
#
loop_
_entity.id
_entity.type
_entity.pdbx_description
1 polymer ?
#
loop_
_entity_poly.entity_id
_entity_poly.type
_entity_poly.pdbx_seq_one_letter_code
_entity_poly.pdbx_strand_id
1 'polypeptide(L)' 'SYEIIIHEGRNRQIRRMMEWFGCEVKYLHRHQIGPVKLGSLAVGKYRELKPSELEKLRKLV' A
#
# COMPACT_ATOMS: atom_id res chain seq x y z
N SER A 1 -13.33 4.97 -6.97
CA SER A 1 -11.95 4.84 -6.47
C SER A 1 -11.42 3.48 -6.90
N TYR A 2 -10.18 3.40 -7.38
CA TYR A 2 -9.56 2.13 -7.78
C TYR A 2 -8.66 1.63 -6.65
N GLU A 3 -8.71 0.33 -6.40
CA GLU A 3 -7.76 -0.36 -5.53
C GLU A 3 -6.90 -1.29 -6.38
N ILE A 4 -5.59 -1.19 -6.21
CA ILE A 4 -4.61 -1.99 -6.96
C ILE A 4 -3.72 -2.67 -5.95
N ILE A 5 -3.69 -4.01 -6.00
CA ILE A 5 -2.82 -4.84 -5.17
C ILE A 5 -1.69 -5.35 -6.05
N ILE A 6 -0.45 -5.14 -5.61
CA ILE A 6 0.76 -5.63 -6.27
C ILE A 6 1.64 -6.35 -5.24
N HIS A 7 2.39 -7.34 -5.72
CA HIS A 7 3.34 -8.11 -4.91
C HIS A 7 4.81 -7.76 -5.22
N GLU A 8 5.04 -6.84 -6.15
CA GLU A 8 6.36 -6.26 -6.46
C GLU A 8 6.34 -4.74 -6.32
N GLY A 9 7.52 -4.11 -6.34
CA GLY A 9 7.69 -2.68 -6.09
C GLY A 9 8.60 -2.01 -7.11
N ARG A 10 8.34 -2.19 -8.41
CA ARG A 10 9.16 -1.55 -9.46
C ARG A 10 9.00 -0.03 -9.45
N ASN A 11 10.03 0.70 -9.89
CA ASN A 11 10.01 2.17 -9.90
C ASN A 11 8.78 2.71 -10.67
N ARG A 12 7.95 3.51 -10.01
CA ARG A 12 6.71 4.11 -10.54
C ARG A 12 5.75 3.08 -11.17
N GLN A 13 5.77 1.82 -10.74
CA GLN A 13 5.04 0.71 -11.37
C GLN A 13 3.56 1.04 -11.65
N ILE A 14 2.80 1.43 -10.64
CA ILE A 14 1.37 1.73 -10.80
C ILE A 14 1.15 2.87 -11.80
N ARG A 15 1.99 3.92 -11.76
CA ARG A 15 1.86 5.05 -12.70
C ARG A 15 2.12 4.61 -14.14
N ARG A 16 3.18 3.83 -14.37
CA ARG A 16 3.51 3.27 -15.69
C ARG A 16 2.44 2.32 -16.22
N MET A 17 1.88 1.48 -15.35
CA MET A 17 0.77 0.58 -15.70
C MET A 17 -0.47 1.37 -16.15
N MET A 18 -0.83 2.43 -15.43
CA MET A 18 -2.01 3.24 -15.80
C MET A 18 -1.75 4.11 -17.04
N GLU A 19 -0.53 4.63 -17.20
CA GLU A 19 -0.11 5.38 -18.40
C GLU A 19 -0.28 4.54 -19.67
N TRP A 20 -0.04 3.23 -19.62
CA TRP A 20 -0.27 2.30 -20.74
C TRP A 20 -1.73 2.30 -21.23
N PHE A 21 -2.69 2.49 -20.32
CA PHE A 21 -4.11 2.60 -20.64
C PHE A 21 -4.55 4.05 -20.92
N GLY A 22 -3.61 4.97 -21.11
CA GLY A 22 -3.90 6.40 -21.32
C GLY A 22 -4.44 7.11 -20.07
N CYS A 23 -4.27 6.53 -18.89
CA CYS A 23 -4.78 7.06 -17.63
C CYS A 23 -3.67 7.77 -16.83
N GLU A 24 -3.90 9.05 -16.51
CA GLU A 24 -3.00 9.81 -15.65
C GLU A 24 -3.36 9.61 -14.15
N VAL A 25 -2.38 9.18 -13.34
CA VAL A 25 -2.58 9.00 -11.90
C VAL A 25 -2.39 10.33 -11.15
N LYS A 26 -3.50 11.03 -10.87
CA LYS A 26 -3.48 12.29 -10.11
C LYS A 26 -3.14 12.09 -8.62
N TYR A 27 -3.65 11.03 -8.02
CA TYR A 27 -3.43 10.71 -6.60
C TYR A 27 -3.11 9.23 -6.44
N LEU A 28 -2.04 8.93 -5.71
CA LEU A 28 -1.64 7.57 -5.39
C LEU A 28 -1.35 7.49 -3.90
N HIS A 29 -2.10 6.64 -3.20
CA HIS A 29 -1.98 6.46 -1.77
C HIS A 29 -1.92 4.98 -1.43
N ARG A 30 -0.84 4.58 -0.75
CA ARG A 30 -0.66 3.21 -0.26
C ARG A 30 -1.36 3.08 1.09
N HIS A 31 -2.55 2.49 1.09
CA HIS A 31 -3.37 2.39 2.30
C HIS A 31 -3.07 1.14 3.15
N GLN A 32 -2.44 0.12 2.56
CA GLN A 32 -2.17 -1.18 3.19
C GLN A 32 -0.83 -1.76 2.69
N ILE A 33 -0.13 -2.48 3.58
CA ILE A 33 1.03 -3.32 3.26
C ILE A 33 0.81 -4.68 3.94
N GLY A 34 0.70 -5.74 3.13
CA GLY A 34 0.37 -7.07 3.64
C GLY A 34 -0.89 -7.04 4.52
N PRO A 35 -0.85 -7.50 5.78
CA PRO A 35 -1.99 -7.50 6.69
C PRO A 35 -2.18 -6.17 7.45
N VAL A 36 -1.27 -5.19 7.29
CA VAL A 36 -1.27 -3.92 8.04
C VAL A 36 -1.95 -2.81 7.24
N LYS A 37 -3.01 -2.23 7.81
CA LYS A 37 -3.76 -1.10 7.26
C LYS A 37 -3.41 0.21 7.99
N LEU A 38 -3.43 1.33 7.27
CA LEU A 38 -3.23 2.67 7.86
C LEU A 38 -4.34 3.03 8.87
N GLY A 39 -5.60 2.68 8.57
CA GLY A 39 -6.74 2.98 9.44
C GLY A 39 -6.88 4.49 9.68
N SER A 40 -6.93 4.89 10.95
CA SER A 40 -7.10 6.28 11.39
C SER A 40 -5.78 7.01 11.71
N LEU A 41 -4.64 6.51 11.22
CA LEU A 41 -3.33 7.13 11.45
C LEU A 41 -3.23 8.47 10.70
N ALA A 42 -2.96 9.55 11.43
CA ALA A 42 -2.81 10.87 10.83
C ALA A 42 -1.54 10.97 9.95
N VAL A 43 -1.60 11.83 8.94
CA VAL A 43 -0.47 12.07 8.02
C VAL A 43 0.77 12.51 8.80
N GLY A 44 1.91 11.91 8.49
CA GLY A 44 3.19 12.19 9.17
C GLY A 44 3.35 11.58 10.56
N LYS A 45 2.36 10.84 11.07
CA LYS A 45 2.46 10.09 12.32
C LYS A 45 2.87 8.65 12.06
N TYR A 46 3.42 8.02 13.10
CA TYR A 46 3.66 6.58 13.15
C TYR A 46 2.98 5.99 14.39
N ARG A 47 2.80 4.67 14.38
CA ARG A 47 2.34 3.90 15.53
C ARG A 47 3.10 2.57 15.57
N GLU A 48 3.15 1.97 16.74
CA GLU A 48 3.60 0.60 16.86
C GLU A 48 2.57 -0.37 16.27
N LEU A 49 3.07 -1.51 15.80
CA LEU A 49 2.23 -2.60 15.30
C LEU A 49 1.56 -3.31 16.48
N LYS A 50 0.31 -3.70 16.30
CA LYS A 50 -0.36 -4.54 17.28
C LYS A 50 0.28 -5.94 17.27
N PRO A 51 0.29 -6.67 18.39
CA PRO A 51 0.83 -8.04 18.43
C PRO A 51 0.26 -8.97 17.35
N SER A 52 -1.04 -8.83 17.05
CA SER A 52 -1.72 -9.61 15.99
C SER A 52 -1.31 -9.23 14.57
N GLU A 53 -0.95 -7.97 14.32
CA GLU A 53 -0.40 -7.53 13.03
C GLU A 53 1.02 -8.07 12.83
N LEU A 54 1.82 -8.05 13.90
CA LEU A 54 3.18 -8.59 13.90
C LEU A 54 3.18 -10.09 13.64
N GLU A 55 2.30 -10.85 14.29
CA GLU A 55 2.17 -12.29 14.06
C GLU A 55 1.79 -12.60 12.61
N LYS A 56 0.84 -11.86 12.04
CA LYS A 56 0.44 -12.03 10.63
C LYS A 56 1.57 -11.70 9.67
N LEU A 57 2.34 -10.65 9.92
CA LEU A 57 3.52 -10.31 9.11
C LEU A 57 4.57 -11.42 9.15
N ARG A 58 4.85 -11.97 10.33
CA ARG A 58 5.83 -13.05 10.51
C ARG A 58 5.46 -14.34 9.78
N LYS A 59 4.17 -14.58 9.51
CA LYS A 59 3.72 -15.76 8.75
C LYS A 59 3.84 -15.60 7.22
N LEU A 60 4.12 -14.39 6.73
CA LEU A 60 4.19 -14.09 5.29
C LEU A 60 5.61 -14.14 4.73
N VAL A 61 6.61 -14.31 5.60
CA VAL A 61 8.03 -14.43 5.29
C VAL A 61 8.48 -15.82 5.74
#